data_AF-A0A235AAK5-F1
#
_entry.id   AF-A0A235AAK5-F1
#
_cell.length_a   1.000
_cell.length_b   1.000
_cell.length_c   1.000
_cell.angle_alpha   90.00
_cell.angle_beta   90.00
_cell.angle_gamma   90.00
#
_symmetry.space_group_name_H-M   'P 1'
#
loop_
_entity.id
_entity.type
_entity.pdbx_description
1 polymer ?
#
loop_
_entity_poly.entity_id
_entity_poly.type
_entity_poly.pdbx_seq_one_letter_code
_entity_poly.pdbx_strand_id
1 'polypeptide(L)'
;MFRTPLTAFRSLAIAEAISWTLLIFGLILRAALDLPVAVTIGGGIHGFVFLCYGATAVLVAWNNRWSLVPTVCAVAAAVVPYATVPTEIVLRRRGLLEGEWRTEATDDPRDRRALDRFLRWFVRRPAVLAVILAVGIIAAYVVLLVIGPPGRA
;
A
#
# COMPACT_ATOMS: atom_id res chain seq x y z
N MET A 1 15.01 4.29 2.36
CA MET A 1 13.82 3.87 3.14
C MET A 1 13.22 2.55 2.65
N PHE A 2 13.26 2.22 1.35
CA PHE A 2 12.64 1.01 0.77
C PHE A 2 13.61 -0.17 0.53
N ARG A 3 14.62 -0.34 1.39
CA ARG A 3 15.70 -1.34 1.13
C ARG A 3 15.25 -2.77 1.37
N THR A 4 14.24 -2.99 2.23
CA THR A 4 13.71 -4.31 2.58
C THR A 4 12.18 -4.30 2.54
N PRO A 5 11.52 -5.47 2.41
CA PRO A 5 10.06 -5.59 2.49
C PRO A 5 9.49 -4.97 3.77
N LEU A 6 10.13 -5.24 4.93
CA LEU A 6 9.75 -4.65 6.21
C LEU A 6 9.78 -3.12 6.19
N THR A 7 10.88 -2.53 5.74
CA THR A 7 11.04 -1.08 5.77
C THR A 7 10.09 -0.39 4.80
N ALA A 8 9.82 -1.00 3.64
CA ALA A 8 8.81 -0.54 2.70
C ALA A 8 7.40 -0.56 3.31
N PHE A 9 6.96 -1.71 3.80
CA PHE A 9 5.62 -1.89 4.37
C PHE A 9 5.39 -0.96 5.57
N ARG A 10 6.36 -0.89 6.49
CA ARG A 10 6.27 -0.03 7.68
C ARG A 10 6.18 1.44 7.32
N SER A 11 6.95 1.90 6.34
CA SER A 11 6.93 3.30 5.92
C SER A 11 5.56 3.71 5.43
N LEU A 12 4.92 2.86 4.61
CA LEU A 12 3.56 3.13 4.12
C LEU A 12 2.51 2.95 5.20
N ALA A 13 2.65 2.00 6.13
CA ALA A 13 1.73 1.88 7.26
C ALA A 13 1.72 3.14 8.13
N ILE A 14 2.90 3.70 8.42
CA ILE A 14 3.02 4.96 9.19
C ILE A 14 2.48 6.14 8.38
N ALA A 15 2.83 6.23 7.08
CA ALA A 15 2.33 7.29 6.22
C ALA A 15 0.79 7.25 6.12
N GLU A 16 0.21 6.06 6.06
CA GLU A 16 -1.23 5.86 6.01
C GLU A 16 -1.90 6.34 7.31
N ALA A 17 -1.35 6.01 8.48
CA ALA A 17 -1.83 6.51 9.77
C ALA A 17 -1.77 8.05 9.85
N ILE A 18 -0.68 8.67 9.38
CA ILE A 18 -0.56 10.13 9.31
C ILE A 18 -1.61 10.72 8.37
N SER A 19 -1.82 10.08 7.21
CA SER A 19 -2.82 10.54 6.24
C SER A 19 -4.25 10.43 6.74
N TRP A 20 -4.57 9.42 7.56
CA TRP A 20 -5.84 9.34 8.29
C TRP A 20 -6.00 10.52 9.25
N THR A 21 -4.97 10.88 10.01
CA THR A 21 -5.02 12.06 10.88
C THR A 21 -5.29 13.33 10.08
N LEU A 22 -4.64 13.51 8.93
CA LEU A 22 -4.89 14.65 8.05
C LEU A 22 -6.33 14.66 7.51
N LEU A 23 -6.86 13.52 7.09
CA LEU A 23 -8.24 13.40 6.62
C LEU A 23 -9.25 13.69 7.74
N ILE A 24 -9.09 13.09 8.91
CA ILE A 24 -9.95 13.32 10.07
C ILE A 24 -9.91 14.80 10.48
N PHE A 25 -8.72 15.40 10.52
CA PHE A 25 -8.58 16.82 10.78
C PHE A 25 -9.30 17.67 9.72
N GLY A 26 -9.17 17.32 8.44
CA GLY A 26 -9.92 17.98 7.36
C GLY A 26 -11.44 17.86 7.51
N LEU A 27 -11.94 16.69 7.95
CA LEU A 27 -13.36 16.47 8.23
C LEU A 27 -13.83 17.35 9.40
N ILE A 28 -13.03 17.48 10.47
CA ILE A 28 -13.32 18.36 11.61
C ILE A 28 -13.35 19.82 11.16
N LEU A 29 -12.36 20.29 10.40
CA LEU A 29 -12.32 21.67 9.89
C LEU A 29 -13.51 21.98 8.99
N ARG A 30 -13.92 21.03 8.13
CA ARG A 30 -15.13 21.18 7.32
C ARG A 30 -16.37 21.31 8.21
N ALA A 31 -16.51 20.49 9.25
CA ALA A 31 -17.68 20.51 10.11
C ALA A 31 -17.73 21.74 11.03
N ALA A 32 -16.59 22.20 11.53
CA ALA A 32 -16.50 23.27 12.53
C ALA A 32 -16.36 24.67 11.93
N LEU A 33 -15.69 24.80 10.77
CA LEU A 33 -15.31 26.08 10.17
C LEU A 33 -15.80 26.23 8.71
N ASP A 34 -16.62 25.30 8.22
CA ASP A 34 -17.11 25.25 6.84
C ASP A 34 -15.98 25.37 5.79
N LEU A 35 -14.87 24.65 6.03
CA LEU A 35 -13.70 24.59 5.14
C LEU A 35 -13.68 23.29 4.31
N PRO A 36 -14.45 23.18 3.22
CA PRO A 36 -14.50 21.96 2.40
C PRO A 36 -13.17 21.64 1.73
N VAL A 37 -12.35 22.64 1.44
CA VAL A 37 -11.02 22.47 0.83
C VAL A 37 -10.09 21.61 1.69
N ALA A 38 -10.27 21.61 3.02
CA ALA A 38 -9.46 20.79 3.93
C ALA A 38 -9.70 19.30 3.71
N VAL A 39 -10.94 18.90 3.39
CA VAL A 39 -11.29 17.51 3.03
C VAL A 39 -10.76 17.15 1.65
N THR A 40 -10.79 18.07 0.69
CA THR A 40 -10.21 17.83 -0.64
C THR A 40 -8.71 17.55 -0.56
N ILE A 41 -7.96 18.34 0.22
CA ILE A 41 -6.52 18.15 0.41
C ILE A 41 -6.26 16.88 1.23
N GLY A 42 -6.86 16.76 2.42
CA GLY A 42 -6.64 15.63 3.32
C GLY A 42 -7.07 14.29 2.70
N GLY A 43 -8.25 14.26 2.07
CA GLY A 43 -8.77 13.10 1.35
C GLY A 43 -7.95 12.77 0.11
N GLY A 44 -7.46 13.77 -0.62
CA GLY A 44 -6.58 13.57 -1.77
C GLY A 44 -5.27 12.90 -1.37
N ILE A 45 -4.61 13.41 -0.32
CA ILE A 45 -3.37 12.82 0.23
C ILE A 45 -3.65 11.41 0.75
N HIS A 46 -4.70 11.23 1.54
CA HIS A 46 -5.06 9.92 2.10
C HIS A 46 -5.34 8.89 1.01
N GLY A 47 -6.14 9.22 0.00
CA GLY A 47 -6.45 8.31 -1.11
C GLY A 47 -5.21 7.87 -1.89
N PHE A 48 -4.25 8.77 -2.12
CA PHE A 48 -2.98 8.40 -2.76
C PHE A 48 -2.14 7.45 -1.90
N VAL A 49 -1.99 7.77 -0.60
CA VAL A 49 -1.23 6.94 0.34
C VAL A 49 -1.89 5.56 0.54
N PHE A 50 -3.22 5.51 0.59
CA PHE A 50 -4.02 4.28 0.63
C PHE A 50 -3.67 3.33 -0.53
N LEU A 51 -3.64 3.85 -1.76
CA LEU A 51 -3.27 3.07 -2.95
C LEU A 51 -1.82 2.59 -2.90
N CYS A 52 -0.89 3.45 -2.46
CA CYS A 52 0.52 3.10 -2.30
C CYS A 52 0.72 1.98 -1.27
N TYR A 53 0.02 2.07 -0.14
CA TYR A 53 0.05 1.04 0.90
C TYR A 53 -0.50 -0.29 0.37
N GLY A 54 -1.67 -0.28 -0.28
CA GLY A 54 -2.29 -1.49 -0.84
C GLY A 54 -1.39 -2.17 -1.89
N ALA A 55 -0.82 -1.40 -2.81
CA ALA A 55 0.12 -1.92 -3.81
C ALA A 55 1.38 -2.52 -3.17
N THR A 56 1.93 -1.84 -2.15
CA THR A 56 3.09 -2.33 -1.39
C THR A 56 2.75 -3.61 -0.62
N ALA A 57 1.56 -3.70 -0.02
CA ALA A 57 1.10 -4.89 0.69
C ALA A 57 1.01 -6.10 -0.24
N VAL A 58 0.47 -5.93 -1.46
CA VAL A 58 0.41 -7.00 -2.48
C VAL A 58 1.83 -7.39 -2.94
N LEU A 59 2.70 -6.41 -3.19
CA LEU A 59 4.09 -6.67 -3.60
C LEU A 59 4.87 -7.45 -2.53
N VAL A 60 4.77 -7.03 -1.28
CA VAL A 60 5.42 -7.70 -0.14
C VAL A 60 4.82 -9.08 0.10
N ALA A 61 3.50 -9.22 0.02
CA ALA A 61 2.83 -10.50 0.13
C ALA A 61 3.31 -11.49 -0.93
N TRP A 62 3.52 -11.03 -2.16
CA TRP A 62 4.05 -11.87 -3.22
C TRP A 62 5.54 -12.19 -2.99
N ASN A 63 6.37 -11.20 -2.65
CA ASN A 63 7.79 -11.41 -2.33
C ASN A 63 7.98 -12.42 -1.19
N ASN A 64 7.25 -12.23 -0.08
CA ASN A 64 7.37 -13.06 1.11
C ASN A 64 6.43 -14.28 1.07
N ARG A 65 5.73 -14.49 -0.06
CA ARG A 65 4.90 -15.66 -0.36
C ARG A 65 3.84 -15.94 0.69
N TRP A 66 3.16 -14.88 1.09
CA TRP A 66 2.04 -14.95 2.02
C TRP A 66 0.92 -15.84 1.46
N SER A 67 0.22 -16.51 2.37
CA SER A 67 -1.07 -17.09 2.05
C SER A 67 -2.12 -15.98 1.83
N LEU A 68 -3.28 -16.34 1.28
CA LEU A 68 -4.30 -15.35 0.90
C LEU A 68 -4.82 -14.53 2.10
N VAL A 69 -4.99 -15.18 3.26
CA VAL A 69 -5.56 -14.56 4.46
C VAL A 69 -4.78 -13.33 4.94
N PRO A 70 -3.47 -13.41 5.27
CA PRO A 70 -2.70 -12.23 5.70
C PRO A 70 -2.66 -11.13 4.63
N THR A 71 -2.67 -11.48 3.34
CA THR A 71 -2.72 -10.51 2.24
C THR A 71 -4.03 -9.72 2.26
N VAL A 72 -5.16 -10.41 2.32
CA VAL A 72 -6.49 -9.77 2.37
C VAL A 72 -6.64 -8.94 3.64
N CYS A 73 -6.22 -9.46 4.80
CA CYS A 73 -6.24 -8.70 6.05
C CYS A 73 -5.37 -7.44 5.96
N ALA A 74 -4.18 -7.53 5.35
CA ALA A 74 -3.28 -6.40 5.20
C ALA A 74 -3.87 -5.29 4.33
N VAL A 75 -4.49 -5.65 3.20
CA VAL A 75 -5.16 -4.68 2.31
C VAL A 75 -6.40 -4.09 2.96
N ALA A 76 -7.23 -4.92 3.60
CA ALA A 76 -8.43 -4.46 4.30
C ALA A 76 -8.12 -3.51 5.45
N ALA A 77 -6.96 -3.66 6.10
CA ALA A 77 -6.53 -2.76 7.17
C ALA A 77 -6.36 -1.30 6.73
N ALA A 78 -6.18 -1.02 5.43
CA ALA A 78 -6.12 0.36 4.93
C ALA A 78 -7.47 1.09 4.97
N VAL A 79 -8.58 0.35 5.07
CA VAL A 79 -9.94 0.92 5.11
C VAL A 79 -10.30 1.40 6.52
N VAL A 80 -9.72 0.79 7.55
CA VAL A 80 -10.02 1.10 8.95
C VAL A 80 -8.97 2.09 9.48
N PRO A 81 -9.38 3.24 10.03
CA PRO A 81 -8.46 4.23 10.56
C PRO A 81 -7.43 3.62 11.50
N TYR A 82 -6.15 3.94 11.25
CA TYR A 82 -5.00 3.52 12.05
C TYR A 82 -4.73 2.01 12.10
N ALA A 83 -5.52 1.17 11.43
CA ALA A 83 -5.37 -0.29 11.51
C ALA A 83 -4.13 -0.83 10.77
N THR A 84 -3.54 -0.06 9.86
CA THR A 84 -2.30 -0.40 9.16
C THR A 84 -1.11 -0.57 10.10
N VAL A 85 -1.04 0.21 11.20
CA VAL A 85 0.06 0.14 12.17
C VAL A 85 -0.01 -1.13 13.04
N PRO A 86 -1.13 -1.48 13.71
CA PRO A 86 -1.28 -2.78 14.38
C PRO A 86 -1.06 -3.95 13.44
N THR A 87 -1.54 -3.85 12.19
CA THR A 87 -1.35 -4.88 11.17
C THR A 87 0.13 -5.07 10.86
N GLU A 88 0.89 -4.00 10.64
CA GLU A 88 2.34 -4.05 10.49
C GLU A 88 3.02 -4.72 11.69
N ILE A 89 2.63 -4.35 12.92
CA ILE A 89 3.19 -4.93 14.14
C ILE A 89 2.94 -6.44 14.20
N VAL A 90 1.71 -6.89 13.92
CA VAL A 90 1.33 -8.30 13.93
C VAL A 90 2.08 -9.08 12.86
N LEU A 91 2.12 -8.57 11.62
CA LEU A 91 2.81 -9.22 10.50
C LEU A 91 4.31 -9.32 10.76
N ARG A 92 4.93 -8.27 11.30
CA ARG A 92 6.33 -8.28 11.74
C ARG A 92 6.57 -9.33 12.82
N ARG A 93 5.74 -9.37 13.87
CA ARG A 93 5.87 -10.34 14.97
C ARG A 93 5.71 -11.79 14.50
N ARG A 94 4.95 -12.02 13.43
CA ARG A 94 4.80 -13.34 12.78
C ARG A 94 5.92 -13.68 11.81
N GLY A 95 6.96 -12.85 11.69
CA GLY A 95 8.06 -13.03 10.74
C GLY A 95 7.66 -12.82 9.27
N LEU A 96 6.41 -12.41 8.99
CA LEU A 96 5.88 -12.32 7.63
C LEU A 96 6.51 -11.17 6.83
N LEU A 97 7.12 -10.19 7.49
CA LEU A 97 7.81 -9.06 6.85
C LEU A 97 9.34 -9.24 6.77
N GLU A 98 9.87 -10.33 7.30
CA GLU A 98 11.32 -10.58 7.35
C GLU A 98 11.87 -10.98 5.99
N GLY A 99 13.19 -10.85 5.84
CA GLY A 99 13.93 -11.21 4.63
C GLY A 99 14.23 -10.03 3.71
N GLU A 100 14.89 -10.38 2.60
CA GLU A 100 15.30 -9.44 1.56
C GLU A 100 14.35 -9.49 0.36
N TRP A 101 14.46 -8.48 -0.50
CA TRP A 101 13.82 -8.51 -1.80
C TRP A 101 14.37 -9.67 -2.63
N ARG A 102 13.49 -10.57 -3.10
CA ARG A 102 13.85 -11.75 -3.89
C ARG A 102 14.26 -11.35 -5.30
N THR A 103 15.51 -10.95 -5.46
CA THR A 103 16.10 -10.60 -6.76
C THR A 103 16.67 -11.81 -7.49
N GLU A 104 16.95 -12.90 -6.78
CA GLU A 104 17.55 -14.13 -7.34
C GLU A 104 16.60 -15.33 -7.23
N ALA A 105 16.84 -16.35 -8.05
CA ALA A 105 16.10 -17.60 -7.97
C ALA A 105 16.63 -18.43 -6.80
N THR A 106 15.72 -18.94 -5.99
CA THR A 106 16.00 -19.89 -4.92
C THR A 106 15.71 -21.31 -5.38
N ASP A 107 16.16 -22.32 -4.61
CA ASP A 107 15.90 -23.75 -4.89
C ASP A 107 14.42 -24.15 -4.76
N ASP A 108 13.55 -23.23 -4.36
CA ASP A 108 12.14 -23.51 -4.17
C ASP A 108 11.39 -23.79 -5.50
N PRO A 109 10.59 -24.87 -5.59
CA PRO A 109 9.89 -25.25 -6.81
C PRO A 109 8.96 -24.17 -7.39
N ARG A 110 8.39 -23.30 -6.54
CA ARG A 110 7.49 -22.22 -6.97
C ARG A 110 8.22 -21.18 -7.81
N ASP A 111 9.53 -21.02 -7.65
CA ASP A 111 10.32 -20.06 -8.43
C ASP A 111 10.36 -20.37 -9.93
N ARG A 112 9.99 -21.59 -10.33
CA ARG A 112 9.88 -21.99 -11.74
C ARG A 112 8.63 -21.45 -12.43
N ARG A 113 7.64 -20.95 -11.67
CA ARG A 113 6.40 -20.37 -12.21
C ARG A 113 6.70 -19.08 -12.98
N ALA A 114 5.96 -18.86 -14.07
CA ALA A 114 6.11 -17.67 -14.91
C ALA A 114 5.87 -16.37 -14.13
N LEU A 115 4.91 -16.39 -13.21
CA LEU A 115 4.60 -15.29 -12.30
C LEU A 115 5.82 -14.92 -11.44
N ASP A 116 6.44 -15.90 -10.77
CA ASP A 116 7.60 -15.61 -9.91
C ASP A 116 8.82 -15.13 -10.70
N ARG A 117 8.97 -15.58 -11.96
CA ARG A 117 9.99 -15.04 -12.86
C ARG A 117 9.73 -13.56 -13.21
N PHE A 118 8.47 -13.20 -13.44
CA PHE A 118 8.07 -11.83 -13.71
C PHE A 118 8.30 -10.92 -12.50
N LEU A 119 7.90 -11.36 -11.29
CA LEU A 119 8.18 -10.63 -10.05
C LEU A 119 9.68 -10.38 -9.88
N ARG A 120 10.52 -11.42 -10.02
CA ARG A 120 11.99 -11.27 -9.87
C ARG A 120 12.57 -10.28 -10.87
N TRP A 121 12.12 -10.30 -12.12
CA TRP A 121 12.56 -9.33 -13.13
C TRP A 121 12.22 -7.89 -12.70
N PHE A 122 11.03 -7.70 -12.13
CA PHE A 122 10.54 -6.41 -11.67
C PHE A 122 11.31 -5.91 -10.44
N VAL A 123 11.49 -6.77 -9.44
CA VAL A 123 12.22 -6.46 -8.20
C VAL A 123 13.72 -6.25 -8.46
N ARG A 124 14.30 -6.92 -9.47
CA ARG A 124 15.68 -6.65 -9.96
C ARG A 124 15.87 -5.27 -10.58
N ARG A 125 14.78 -4.63 -11.03
CA ARG A 125 14.81 -3.31 -11.68
C ARG A 125 14.02 -2.31 -10.83
N PRO A 126 14.53 -1.90 -9.66
CA PRO A 126 13.77 -1.11 -8.69
C PRO A 126 13.26 0.22 -9.27
N ALA A 127 14.01 0.86 -10.17
CA ALA A 127 13.57 2.08 -10.85
C ALA A 127 12.37 1.83 -11.78
N VAL A 128 12.39 0.75 -12.56
CA VAL A 128 11.28 0.37 -13.46
C VAL A 128 10.04 0.00 -12.66
N LEU A 129 10.24 -0.77 -11.57
CA LEU A 129 9.19 -1.12 -10.61
C LEU A 129 8.55 0.13 -9.99
N ALA A 130 9.37 1.07 -9.51
CA ALA A 130 8.89 2.32 -8.93
C ALA A 130 8.10 3.16 -9.95
N VAL A 131 8.59 3.29 -11.18
CA VAL A 131 7.90 4.04 -12.25
C VAL A 131 6.57 3.38 -12.61
N ILE A 132 6.54 2.06 -12.82
CA ILE A 132 5.31 1.35 -13.18
C ILE A 132 4.28 1.42 -12.05
N LEU A 133 4.69 1.23 -10.81
CA LEU A 133 3.80 1.42 -9.66
C LEU A 133 3.30 2.86 -9.57
N ALA A 134 4.18 3.85 -9.71
CA ALA A 134 3.78 5.26 -9.66
C ALA A 134 2.76 5.58 -10.76
N VAL A 135 3.03 5.20 -12.01
CA VAL A 135 2.10 5.42 -13.13
C VAL A 135 0.77 4.70 -12.90
N GLY A 136 0.81 3.43 -12.47
CA GLY A 136 -0.40 2.67 -12.18
C GLY A 136 -1.23 3.27 -11.04
N ILE A 137 -0.58 3.70 -9.96
CA ILE A 137 -1.23 4.34 -8.82
C ILE A 137 -1.81 5.70 -9.23
N ILE A 138 -1.06 6.53 -9.97
CA ILE A 138 -1.54 7.82 -10.47
C ILE A 138 -2.74 7.61 -11.40
N ALA A 139 -2.67 6.65 -12.33
CA ALA A 139 -3.77 6.34 -13.22
C ALA A 139 -5.01 5.89 -12.43
N ALA A 140 -4.86 4.95 -11.50
CA ALA A 140 -5.96 4.50 -10.64
C ALA A 140 -6.55 5.65 -9.81
N TYR A 141 -5.69 6.48 -9.23
CA TYR A 141 -6.09 7.65 -8.45
C TYR A 141 -6.88 8.66 -9.29
N VAL A 142 -6.38 9.02 -10.47
CA VAL A 142 -7.06 9.93 -11.40
C VAL A 142 -8.40 9.35 -11.84
N VAL A 143 -8.45 8.06 -12.18
CA VAL A 143 -9.71 7.38 -12.54
C VAL A 143 -10.72 7.45 -11.38
N LEU A 144 -10.29 7.19 -10.14
CA LEU A 144 -11.15 7.28 -8.96
C LEU A 144 -11.65 8.72 -8.71
N LEU A 145 -10.82 9.74 -8.97
CA LEU A 145 -11.23 11.13 -8.89
C LEU A 145 -12.27 11.51 -9.97
N VAL A 146 -12.13 10.96 -11.19
CA VAL A 146 -13.05 11.21 -12.30
C VAL A 146 -14.40 10.50 -12.11
N ILE A 147 -14.38 9.24 -11.67
CA ILE A 147 -15.61 8.46 -11.44
C ILE A 147 -16.37 9.01 -10.22
N GLY A 148 -15.65 9.50 -9.21
CA GLY A 148 -16.25 9.93 -7.95
C GLY A 148 -16.77 8.76 -7.10
N PRO A 149 -17.44 9.04 -5.96
CA PRO A 149 -17.94 8.01 -5.07
C PRO A 149 -18.99 7.14 -5.76
N PRO A 150 -18.93 5.80 -5.66
CA PRO A 150 -19.97 4.92 -6.19
C PRO A 150 -21.31 5.23 -5.48
N GLY A 151 -22.37 5.44 -6.26
CA GLY A 151 -23.71 5.74 -5.75
C GLY A 151 -24.28 7.12 -6.10
N ARG A 152 -23.63 7.90 -6.98
CA ARG A 152 -24.26 9.06 -7.65
C ARG A 152 -24.84 8.60 -9.00
N ALA A 153 -26.07 8.09 -8.95
CA ALA A 153 -26.97 7.96 -10.10
C ALA A 153 -28.29 8.63 -9.72
#